data_AF-A0A2K2CYK3-F1
#
_entry.id   AF-A0A2K2CYK3-F1
#
_cell.length_a   1.000
_cell.length_b   1.000
_cell.length_c   1.000
_cell.angle_alpha   90.00
_cell.angle_beta   90.00
_cell.angle_gamma   90.00
#
_symmetry.space_group_name_H-M   'P 1'
#
loop_
_entity.id
_entity.type
_entity.pdbx_description
1 polymer ?
#
loop_
_entity_poly.entity_id
_entity_poly.type
_entity_poly.pdbx_seq_one_letter_code
_entity_poly.pdbx_strand_id
1 'polypeptide(L)'
;MDEDINHLMLGCVVSRQIWFSVLDRWEKREWVPGALSTMADWWPSLDAGGRKNRRNLNTAVTLVCWSIWKHRNAVVFDGATPSVSQVLRVISQEGDAWPRQRAS
;
A
#
# COMPACT_ATOMS: atom_id res chain seq x y z
N MET A 1 -11.07 -1.13 -21.23
CA MET A 1 -10.08 -0.43 -20.40
C MET A 1 -9.07 -1.48 -20.01
N ASP A 2 -7.86 -1.41 -20.56
CA ASP A 2 -6.79 -2.30 -20.17
C ASP A 2 -6.46 -2.07 -18.69
N GLU A 3 -6.49 -3.17 -17.96
CA GLU A 3 -6.29 -3.18 -16.53
C GLU A 3 -4.77 -3.25 -16.25
N ASP A 4 -4.08 -2.10 -16.36
CA ASP A 4 -2.62 -2.00 -16.12
C ASP A 4 -2.27 -2.05 -14.63
N ILE A 5 -1.08 -2.55 -14.27
CA ILE A 5 -0.59 -2.70 -12.89
C ILE A 5 -0.69 -1.40 -12.09
N ASN A 6 -0.47 -0.25 -12.74
CA ASN A 6 -0.63 1.07 -12.13
C ASN A 6 -2.10 1.35 -11.78
N HIS A 7 -3.02 0.99 -12.65
CA HIS A 7 -4.45 1.08 -12.35
C HIS A 7 -4.83 0.15 -11.18
N LEU A 8 -4.26 -1.05 -11.08
CA LEU A 8 -4.57 -1.96 -9.97
C LEU A 8 -4.05 -1.49 -8.64
N MET A 9 -2.81 -1.04 -8.63
CA MET A 9 -2.09 -0.75 -7.40
C MET A 9 -2.36 0.66 -6.90
N LEU A 10 -2.66 1.61 -7.80
CA LEU A 10 -2.81 3.03 -7.46
C LEU A 10 -4.17 3.58 -7.87
N GLY A 11 -4.72 3.18 -9.02
CA GLY A 11 -5.87 3.83 -9.64
C GLY A 11 -7.24 3.29 -9.23
N CYS A 12 -7.36 2.03 -8.81
CA CYS A 12 -8.66 1.44 -8.50
C CYS A 12 -9.22 2.04 -7.19
N VAL A 13 -10.55 2.04 -7.04
CA VAL A 13 -11.21 2.68 -5.89
C VAL A 13 -10.78 2.08 -4.55
N VAL A 14 -10.60 0.75 -4.51
CA VAL A 14 -10.16 0.01 -3.33
C VAL A 14 -8.72 0.40 -2.96
N SER A 15 -7.81 0.40 -3.94
CA SER A 15 -6.41 0.76 -3.72
C SER A 15 -6.23 2.19 -3.27
N ARG A 16 -6.97 3.15 -3.83
CA ARG A 16 -6.95 4.55 -3.38
C ARG A 16 -7.39 4.71 -1.93
N GLN A 17 -8.45 4.01 -1.52
CA GLN A 17 -8.91 4.04 -0.13
C GLN A 17 -7.88 3.42 0.83
N ILE A 18 -7.21 2.34 0.42
CA ILE A 18 -6.13 1.72 1.20
C ILE A 18 -4.97 2.70 1.35
N TRP A 19 -4.48 3.29 0.26
CA TRP A 19 -3.38 4.26 0.31
C TRP A 19 -3.72 5.47 1.15
N PHE A 20 -4.90 6.05 0.98
CA PHE A 20 -5.37 7.15 1.82
C PHE A 20 -5.33 6.76 3.30
N SER A 21 -5.90 5.60 3.67
CA SER A 21 -5.95 5.16 5.06
C SER A 21 -4.57 4.87 5.67
N VAL A 22 -3.63 4.33 4.88
CA VAL A 22 -2.27 4.06 5.34
C VAL A 22 -1.48 5.36 5.52
N LEU A 23 -1.56 6.27 4.56
CA LEU A 23 -0.83 7.55 4.59
C LEU A 23 -1.42 8.55 5.59
N ASP A 24 -2.73 8.51 5.80
CA ASP A 24 -3.41 9.29 6.84
C ASP A 24 -2.88 8.98 8.23
N ARG A 25 -2.65 7.70 8.54
CA ARG A 25 -2.02 7.27 9.80
C ARG A 25 -0.59 7.79 9.99
N TRP A 26 0.07 8.19 8.90
CA TRP A 26 1.42 8.76 8.92
C TRP A 26 1.41 10.29 8.87
N GLU A 27 0.23 10.91 8.86
CA GLU A 27 0.05 12.35 8.64
C GLU A 27 0.67 12.81 7.31
N LYS A 28 0.63 11.93 6.29
CA LYS A 28 1.21 12.13 4.95
C LYS A 28 0.17 12.07 3.83
N ARG A 29 -0.99 12.71 4.03
CA ARG A 29 -2.09 12.75 3.05
C ARG A 29 -1.66 13.33 1.70
N GLU A 30 -0.68 14.23 1.71
CA GLU A 30 -0.10 14.85 0.52
C GLU A 30 0.68 13.86 -0.36
N TRP A 31 0.99 12.67 0.15
CA TRP A 31 1.67 11.61 -0.60
C TRP A 31 0.73 10.67 -1.35
N VAL A 32 -0.59 10.86 -1.25
CA VAL A 32 -1.56 9.98 -1.94
C VAL A 32 -1.32 10.04 -3.45
N PRO A 33 -1.22 8.89 -4.14
CA PRO A 33 -0.95 8.85 -5.58
C PRO A 33 -2.08 9.53 -6.36
N GLY A 34 -1.70 10.32 -7.36
CA GLY A 34 -2.63 10.96 -8.29
C GLY A 34 -3.20 9.95 -9.30
N ALA A 35 -4.24 10.37 -10.04
CA ALA A 35 -4.92 9.51 -11.02
C ALA A 35 -4.01 9.04 -12.17
N LEU A 36 -2.95 9.79 -12.47
CA LEU A 36 -1.97 9.49 -13.53
C LEU A 36 -0.63 8.98 -12.97
N SER A 37 -0.54 8.76 -11.66
CA SER A 37 0.69 8.29 -11.03
C SER A 37 0.99 6.85 -11.42
N THR A 38 2.27 6.56 -11.67
CA THR A 38 2.77 5.20 -11.87
C THR A 38 3.49 4.72 -10.61
N MET A 39 3.56 3.41 -10.44
CA MET A 39 4.38 2.79 -9.39
C MET A 39 5.86 3.13 -9.55
N ALA A 40 6.34 3.35 -10.78
CA ALA A 40 7.74 3.65 -11.05
C ALA A 40 8.13 5.06 -10.59
N ASP A 41 7.20 6.02 -10.69
CA ASP A 41 7.51 7.44 -10.43
C ASP A 41 7.04 7.91 -9.06
N TRP A 42 5.93 7.38 -8.57
CA TRP A 42 5.25 7.91 -7.39
C TRP A 42 6.08 7.80 -6.11
N TRP A 43 6.30 6.59 -5.59
CA TRP A 43 6.97 6.44 -4.29
C TRP A 43 8.46 6.86 -4.29
N PRO A 44 9.22 6.76 -5.40
CA PRO A 44 10.57 7.31 -5.44
C PRO A 44 10.59 8.84 -5.35
N SER A 45 9.56 9.53 -5.89
CA SER A 45 9.46 10.99 -5.85
C SER A 45 9.16 11.58 -4.46
N LEU A 46 8.61 10.78 -3.53
CA LEU A 46 8.25 11.25 -2.18
C LEU A 46 9.49 11.64 -1.38
N ASP A 47 9.45 12.78 -0.68
CA ASP A 47 10.52 13.16 0.23
C ASP A 47 10.39 12.45 1.59
N ALA A 48 11.15 11.36 1.75
CA ALA A 48 11.15 10.59 2.99
C ALA A 48 12.00 11.23 4.11
N GLY A 49 12.78 12.29 3.87
CA GLY A 49 13.60 12.91 4.91
C GLY A 49 14.80 12.07 5.36
N GLY A 50 15.40 11.27 4.46
CA GLY A 50 16.66 10.56 4.68
C GLY A 50 16.62 9.05 4.44
N ARG A 51 17.81 8.39 4.51
CA ARG A 51 17.98 6.98 4.10
C ARG A 51 17.16 5.99 4.93
N LYS A 52 17.09 6.19 6.26
CA LYS A 52 16.32 5.31 7.17
C LYS A 52 14.84 5.37 6.85
N ASN A 53 14.30 6.58 6.72
CA ASN A 53 12.89 6.78 6.41
C ASN A 53 12.55 6.32 4.99
N ARG A 54 13.44 6.52 4.01
CA ARG A 54 13.29 5.95 2.66
C ARG A 54 13.16 4.43 2.71
N ARG A 55 14.00 3.75 3.50
CA ARG A 55 13.89 2.29 3.68
C ARG A 55 12.54 1.89 4.27
N ASN A 56 12.08 2.60 5.31
CA ASN A 56 10.78 2.35 5.92
C ASN A 56 9.62 2.57 4.93
N LEU A 57 9.66 3.65 4.14
CA LEU A 57 8.70 3.92 3.08
C LEU A 57 8.69 2.78 2.06
N ASN A 58 9.85 2.34 1.58
CA ASN A 58 9.94 1.24 0.61
C ASN A 58 9.32 -0.03 1.17
N THR A 59 9.62 -0.39 2.42
CA THR A 59 9.04 -1.57 3.08
C THR A 59 7.53 -1.46 3.20
N ALA A 60 7.01 -0.31 3.61
CA ALA A 60 5.56 -0.11 3.69
C ALA A 60 4.89 -0.16 2.32
N VAL A 61 5.50 0.45 1.30
CA VAL A 61 4.98 0.41 -0.06
C VAL A 61 4.91 -1.03 -0.57
N THR A 62 5.98 -1.81 -0.37
CA THR A 62 5.99 -3.24 -0.72
C THR A 62 4.90 -4.01 0.02
N LEU A 63 4.72 -3.78 1.33
CA LEU A 63 3.70 -4.46 2.13
C LEU A 63 2.27 -4.14 1.65
N VAL A 64 1.99 -2.87 1.35
CA VAL A 64 0.68 -2.44 0.86
C VAL A 64 0.39 -3.04 -0.52
N CYS A 65 1.33 -2.93 -1.45
CA CYS A 65 1.19 -3.52 -2.79
C CYS A 65 0.97 -5.03 -2.74
N TRP A 66 1.75 -5.73 -1.91
CA TRP A 66 1.60 -7.18 -1.72
C TRP A 66 0.23 -7.55 -1.14
N SER A 67 -0.25 -6.78 -0.16
CA SER A 67 -1.55 -7.02 0.47
C SER A 67 -2.71 -6.77 -0.49
N ILE A 68 -2.63 -5.72 -1.31
CA ILE A 68 -3.59 -5.42 -2.39
C ILE A 68 -3.60 -6.57 -3.40
N TRP A 69 -2.43 -6.98 -3.89
CA TRP A 69 -2.30 -8.06 -4.88
C TRP A 69 -2.87 -9.37 -4.36
N LYS A 70 -2.52 -9.75 -3.12
CA LYS A 70 -3.00 -10.97 -2.48
C LYS A 70 -4.52 -10.97 -2.33
N HIS A 71 -5.11 -9.86 -1.87
CA HIS A 71 -6.56 -9.74 -1.72
C HIS A 71 -7.27 -9.82 -3.08
N ARG A 72 -6.73 -9.15 -4.10
CA ARG A 72 -7.26 -9.24 -5.46
C ARG A 72 -7.24 -10.67 -6.00
N ASN A 73 -6.14 -11.41 -5.79
CA ASN A 73 -6.08 -12.80 -6.20
C ASN A 73 -7.15 -13.65 -5.50
N ALA A 74 -7.35 -13.46 -4.19
CA ALA A 74 -8.44 -14.16 -3.48
C ALA A 74 -9.83 -13.81 -4.03
N VAL A 75 -10.05 -12.56 -4.44
CA VAL A 75 -11.32 -12.16 -5.08
C VAL A 75 -11.52 -12.86 -6.42
N VAL A 76 -10.46 -12.94 -7.24
CA VAL A 76 -10.52 -13.51 -8.60
C VAL A 76 -10.58 -15.03 -8.59
N PHE A 77 -9.77 -15.68 -7.74
CA PHE A 77 -9.58 -17.13 -7.76
C PHE A 77 -10.41 -17.88 -6.70
N ASP A 78 -10.66 -17.25 -5.55
CA ASP A 78 -11.36 -17.89 -4.41
C ASP A 78 -12.79 -17.36 -4.22
N GLY A 79 -13.26 -16.45 -5.09
CA GLY A 79 -14.59 -15.84 -5.00
C GLY A 79 -14.79 -14.94 -3.78
N ALA A 80 -13.70 -14.47 -3.16
CA ALA A 80 -13.79 -13.57 -2.01
C ALA A 80 -14.44 -12.22 -2.40
N THR A 81 -15.05 -11.54 -1.44
CA THR A 81 -15.62 -10.20 -1.67
C THR A 81 -14.54 -9.11 -1.54
N PRO A 82 -14.49 -8.10 -2.43
CA PRO A 82 -13.63 -6.93 -2.27
C PRO A 82 -13.85 -6.25 -0.90
N SER A 83 -12.78 -6.04 -0.12
CA SER A 83 -12.89 -5.47 1.23
C SER A 83 -11.65 -4.66 1.61
N VAL A 84 -11.82 -3.34 1.72
CA VAL A 84 -10.76 -2.42 2.18
C VAL A 84 -10.37 -2.74 3.62
N SER A 85 -11.34 -2.97 4.49
CA SER A 85 -11.12 -3.26 5.91
C SER A 85 -10.29 -4.53 6.12
N GLN A 86 -10.51 -5.56 5.29
CA GLN A 86 -9.72 -6.79 5.35
C GLN A 86 -8.24 -6.53 5.00
N VAL A 87 -7.98 -5.76 3.94
CA VAL A 87 -6.61 -5.43 3.53
C VAL A 87 -5.92 -4.57 4.59
N LEU A 88 -6.59 -3.56 5.13
CA LEU A 88 -6.05 -2.71 6.19
C LEU A 88 -5.74 -3.48 7.47
N ARG A 89 -6.55 -4.50 7.81
CA ARG A 89 -6.29 -5.38 8.95
C ARG A 89 -5.01 -6.18 8.74
N VAL A 90 -4.80 -6.77 7.56
CA VAL A 90 -3.57 -7.50 7.22
C VAL A 90 -2.36 -6.58 7.30
N ILE A 91 -2.44 -5.39 6.69
CA ILE A 91 -1.35 -4.40 6.74
C ILE A 91 -1.01 -4.00 8.18
N SER A 92 -2.03 -3.80 9.03
CA SER A 92 -1.80 -3.44 10.44
C SER A 92 -1.17 -4.57 11.23
N GLN A 93 -1.63 -5.81 11.05
CA GLN A 93 -1.07 -6.99 11.74
C GLN A 93 0.40 -7.22 11.38
N GLU A 94 0.75 -7.12 10.09
CA GLU A 94 2.11 -7.27 9.59
C GLU A 94 3.01 -6.08 10.00
N GLY A 95 2.44 -4.85 10.01
CA GLY A 95 3.13 -3.65 10.50
C GLY A 95 3.40 -3.66 12.00
N ASP A 96 2.44 -4.13 12.81
CA ASP A 96 2.54 -4.24 14.27
C ASP A 96 3.34 -5.46 14.73
N ALA A 97 3.64 -6.40 13.84
CA ALA A 97 4.60 -7.47 14.09
C ALA A 97 6.07 -6.97 14.04
N TRP A 98 6.31 -5.80 13.43
CA TRP A 98 7.64 -5.22 13.24
C TRP A 98 8.36 -4.70 14.50
N PRO A 99 7.71 -4.23 15.59
CA PRO A 99 8.41 -3.82 16.82
C PRO A 99 9.05 -5.00 17.58
N ARG A 100 8.54 -6.23 17.40
CA ARG A 100 8.94 -7.37 18.25
C ARG A 100 10.19 -8.13 17.78
N GLN A 101 10.75 -7.81 16.60
CA GLN A 101 11.91 -8.54 16.06
C GLN A 101 13.25 -7.79 16.16
N ARG A 102 13.31 -6.62 16.83
CA ARG A 102 14.56 -5.83 17.00
C ARG A 102 14.98 -5.64 18.46
N ALA A 103 14.66 -6.61 19.31
CA ALA A 103 15.17 -6.69 20.67
C ALA A 103 15.64 -8.14 20.93
N SER A 104 16.83 -8.45 20.46
CA SER A 104 17.67 -9.55 20.94
C SER A 104 19.12 -9.17 20.67
#